data_AF-A0A535EEP1-F1
#
_entry.id   AF-A0A535EEP1-F1
#
_cell.length_a   1.000
_cell.length_b   1.000
_cell.length_c   1.000
_cell.angle_alpha   90.00
_cell.angle_beta   90.00
_cell.angle_gamma   90.00
#
_symmetry.space_group_name_H-M   'P 1'
#
loop_
_entity.id
_entity.type
_entity.pdbx_description
1 polymer ?
#
loop_
_entity_poly.entity_id
_entity_poly.type
_entity_poly.pdbx_seq_one_letter_code
_entity_poly.pdbx_strand_id
1 'polypeptide(L)'
;MNEELRRLYEADQADRTGDGLPSDLRERDRARRQRVTELLDAGAAETGEDHHHAAMVLQHGEDLADYLRAHELALRSADLGYRRGRWLAAAAYDRWLMHQGRPQKYGTQYRGTADGYELYEVDPATTDEERAEWNVPPLAEARRRAADMQARWPIRQPAVTPAASLKVGDLELGVFVFAARTQPPPKMPDPTPFEDGDPVPAWLPPGLTPVRQAQGFGAVDEAGELRVAWHRPAAPMLLGWREEDGPPPQPEAVELRGSTGIACRSALDGWEVLLVGRRDGQRWMVAGRCSREDLVRVAESLP
;
A
#
# COMPACT_ATOMS: atom_id res chain seq x y z
N MET A 1 1.91 14.77 33.90
CA MET A 1 2.22 14.32 32.54
C MET A 1 3.42 13.40 32.63
N ASN A 2 3.29 12.18 32.12
CA ASN A 2 4.29 11.14 32.07
C ASN A 2 5.23 11.38 30.87
N GLU A 3 6.51 11.59 31.16
CA GLU A 3 7.52 11.91 30.16
C GLU A 3 7.78 10.78 29.16
N GLU A 4 7.62 9.52 29.57
CA GLU A 4 7.84 8.38 28.69
C GLU A 4 6.68 8.22 27.70
N LEU A 5 5.43 8.30 28.17
CA LEU A 5 4.25 8.30 27.30
C LEU A 5 4.30 9.44 26.28
N ARG A 6 4.73 10.64 26.70
CA ARG A 6 4.94 11.77 25.79
C ARG A 6 5.96 11.45 24.70
N ARG A 7 7.13 10.92 25.06
CA ARG A 7 8.17 10.55 24.07
C ARG A 7 7.70 9.50 23.07
N LEU A 8 6.96 8.49 23.54
CA LEU A 8 6.39 7.45 22.67
C LEU A 8 5.40 8.04 21.67
N TYR A 9 4.52 8.94 22.13
CA TYR A 9 3.61 9.70 21.28
C TYR A 9 4.36 10.60 20.28
N GLU A 10 5.36 11.36 20.72
CA GLU A 10 6.13 12.25 19.85
C GLU A 10 6.85 11.46 18.75
N ALA A 11 7.45 10.31 19.09
CA ALA A 11 8.09 9.43 18.12
C ALA A 11 7.08 8.81 17.13
N ASP A 12 5.91 8.38 17.62
CA ASP A 12 4.81 7.88 16.78
C ASP A 12 4.34 8.93 15.76
N GLN A 13 4.16 10.17 16.20
CA GLN A 13 3.72 11.24 15.31
C GLN A 13 4.84 11.67 14.35
N ALA A 14 6.09 11.69 14.80
CA ALA A 14 7.24 12.07 13.96
C ALA A 14 7.42 11.12 12.77
N ASP A 15 7.21 9.81 12.94
CA ASP A 15 7.25 8.82 11.85
C ASP A 15 6.19 9.07 10.76
N ARG A 16 5.19 9.91 11.05
CA ARG A 16 4.08 10.26 10.15
C ARG A 16 4.21 11.68 9.58
N THR A 17 5.34 12.33 9.82
CA THR A 17 5.68 13.64 9.24
C THR A 17 6.67 13.48 8.09
N GLY A 18 6.42 14.14 6.96
CA GLY A 18 7.32 14.16 5.80
C GLY A 18 6.81 13.41 4.56
N ASP A 19 7.68 13.30 3.55
CA ASP A 19 7.36 12.73 2.23
C ASP A 19 7.47 11.20 2.25
N GLY A 20 6.56 10.55 2.98
CA GLY A 20 6.44 9.09 3.02
C GLY A 20 6.58 8.49 4.43
N LEU A 21 6.12 7.25 4.57
CA LEU A 21 6.21 6.50 5.83
C LEU A 21 7.50 5.68 5.88
N PRO A 22 8.14 5.52 7.06
CA PRO A 22 9.26 4.61 7.25
C PRO A 22 8.90 3.18 6.83
N SER A 23 9.83 2.47 6.18
CA SER A 23 9.61 1.07 5.75
C SER A 23 9.36 0.11 6.92
N ASP A 24 9.91 0.43 8.09
CA ASP A 24 9.81 -0.32 9.35
C ASP A 24 8.71 0.23 10.29
N LEU A 25 7.81 1.10 9.80
CA LEU A 25 6.78 1.75 10.64
C LEU A 25 5.97 0.77 11.48
N ARG A 26 5.56 -0.37 10.90
CA ARG A 26 4.77 -1.38 11.62
C ARG A 26 5.50 -1.98 12.81
N GLU A 27 6.80 -2.23 12.67
CA GLU A 27 7.65 -2.77 13.74
C GLU A 27 7.82 -1.74 14.86
N ARG A 28 8.04 -0.47 14.48
CA ARG A 28 8.12 0.66 15.43
C ARG A 28 6.80 0.85 16.19
N ASP A 29 5.67 0.82 15.49
CA ASP A 29 4.34 0.94 16.10
C ASP A 29 4.08 -0.21 17.08
N ARG A 30 4.40 -1.47 16.72
CA ARG A 30 4.28 -2.62 17.63
C ARG A 30 5.10 -2.43 18.90
N ALA A 31 6.37 -2.04 18.78
CA ALA A 31 7.24 -1.81 19.93
C ALA A 31 6.71 -0.70 20.83
N ARG A 32 6.21 0.41 20.25
CA ARG A 32 5.58 1.49 21.02
C ARG A 32 4.31 1.04 21.71
N ARG A 33 3.42 0.30 21.04
CA ARG A 33 2.18 -0.22 21.65
C ARG A 33 2.50 -1.14 22.82
N GLN A 34 3.45 -2.07 22.65
CA GLN A 34 3.89 -2.91 23.76
C GLN A 34 4.35 -2.07 24.96
N ARG A 35 5.20 -1.07 24.73
CA ARG A 35 5.70 -0.23 25.81
C ARG A 35 4.62 0.62 26.47
N VAL A 36 3.69 1.17 25.70
CA VAL A 36 2.53 1.90 26.23
C VAL A 36 1.67 0.98 27.10
N THR A 37 1.43 -0.27 26.68
CA THR A 37 0.66 -1.24 27.47
C THR A 37 1.33 -1.53 28.82
N GLU A 38 2.65 -1.76 28.84
CA GLU A 38 3.39 -1.96 30.09
C GLU A 38 3.27 -0.75 31.04
N LEU A 39 3.31 0.48 30.51
CA LEU A 39 3.15 1.70 31.29
C LEU A 39 1.72 1.85 31.83
N LEU A 40 0.71 1.49 31.03
CA LEU A 40 -0.68 1.50 31.44
C LEU A 40 -0.94 0.47 32.56
N ASP A 41 -0.40 -0.74 32.43
CA ASP A 41 -0.53 -1.81 33.43
C ASP A 41 0.16 -1.46 34.75
N ALA A 42 1.25 -0.67 34.69
CA ALA A 42 1.92 -0.11 35.86
C ALA A 42 1.19 1.11 36.47
N GLY A 43 0.06 1.55 35.89
CA GLY A 43 -0.73 2.69 36.38
C GLY A 43 -0.11 4.05 36.07
N ALA A 44 0.76 4.14 35.06
CA ALA A 44 1.58 5.33 34.82
C ALA A 44 0.86 6.49 34.10
N ALA A 45 -0.39 6.31 33.67
CA ALA A 45 -1.20 7.34 33.03
C ALA A 45 -2.18 7.96 34.03
N GLU A 46 -1.98 9.23 34.39
CA GLU A 46 -2.76 9.90 35.43
C GLU A 46 -3.55 11.10 34.88
N THR A 47 -2.94 11.88 33.97
CA THR A 47 -3.56 13.10 33.43
C THR A 47 -4.29 12.83 32.13
N GLY A 48 -5.15 13.78 31.71
CA GLY A 48 -5.80 13.68 30.40
C GLY A 48 -4.81 13.63 29.23
N GLU A 49 -3.65 14.25 29.35
CA GLU A 49 -2.56 14.17 28.35
C GLU A 49 -1.94 12.78 28.29
N ASP A 50 -1.71 12.14 29.43
CA ASP A 50 -1.12 10.79 29.48
C ASP A 50 -2.01 9.79 28.75
N HIS A 51 -3.32 9.87 29.04
CA HIS A 51 -4.33 9.04 28.38
C HIS A 51 -4.43 9.36 26.89
N HIS A 52 -4.30 10.62 26.48
CA HIS A 52 -4.29 10.99 25.06
C HIS A 52 -3.08 10.40 24.33
N HIS A 53 -1.88 10.54 24.91
CA HIS A 53 -0.64 10.05 24.31
C HIS A 53 -0.72 8.53 24.13
N ALA A 54 -1.14 7.80 25.17
CA ALA A 54 -1.35 6.36 25.09
C ALA A 54 -2.42 5.99 24.04
N ALA A 55 -3.56 6.69 24.03
CA ALA A 55 -4.64 6.46 23.08
C ALA A 55 -4.19 6.64 21.62
N MET A 56 -3.39 7.67 21.32
CA MET A 56 -2.94 7.92 19.95
C MET A 56 -1.98 6.82 19.45
N VAL A 57 -1.11 6.30 20.32
CA VAL A 57 -0.23 5.18 19.96
C VAL A 57 -1.05 3.91 19.70
N LEU A 58 -2.03 3.60 20.55
CA LEU A 58 -2.91 2.45 20.37
C LEU A 58 -3.90 2.60 19.21
N GLN A 59 -4.25 3.85 18.85
CA GLN A 59 -5.07 4.14 17.69
C GLN A 59 -4.41 3.59 16.41
N HIS A 60 -3.07 3.52 16.35
CA HIS A 60 -2.30 2.87 15.27
C HIS A 60 -2.10 1.35 15.48
N GLY A 61 -3.03 0.71 16.18
CA GLY A 61 -3.09 -0.73 16.39
C GLY A 61 -3.34 -1.57 15.15
N GLU A 62 -3.28 -2.88 15.33
CA GLU A 62 -3.47 -3.87 14.26
C GLU A 62 -4.74 -4.72 14.44
N ASP A 63 -5.41 -4.62 15.58
CA ASP A 63 -6.61 -5.40 15.89
C ASP A 63 -7.72 -4.58 16.58
N LEU A 64 -8.87 -5.23 16.78
CA LEU A 64 -10.05 -4.62 17.40
C LEU A 64 -9.83 -4.24 18.87
N ALA A 65 -8.99 -4.96 19.59
CA ALA A 65 -8.72 -4.69 21.00
C ALA A 65 -7.92 -3.40 21.15
N ASP A 66 -6.93 -3.17 20.28
CA ASP A 66 -6.16 -1.93 20.23
C ASP A 66 -7.08 -0.72 19.99
N TYR A 67 -7.96 -0.78 18.99
CA TYR A 67 -8.85 0.35 18.65
C TYR A 67 -9.88 0.64 19.75
N LEU A 68 -10.44 -0.40 20.37
CA LEU A 68 -11.35 -0.23 21.50
C LEU A 68 -10.61 0.39 22.69
N ARG A 69 -9.40 -0.08 22.99
CA ARG A 69 -8.59 0.46 24.08
C ARG A 69 -8.20 1.91 23.84
N ALA A 70 -7.85 2.27 22.60
CA ALA A 70 -7.60 3.64 22.19
C ALA A 70 -8.83 4.53 22.44
N HIS A 71 -10.03 4.04 22.11
CA HIS A 71 -11.28 4.75 22.37
C HIS A 71 -11.51 5.00 23.87
N GLU A 72 -11.37 3.97 24.70
CA GLU A 72 -11.54 4.08 26.17
C GLU A 72 -10.57 5.08 26.79
N LEU A 73 -9.30 5.04 26.40
CA LEU A 73 -8.28 5.97 26.89
C LEU A 73 -8.57 7.40 26.41
N ALA A 74 -9.01 7.58 25.17
CA ALA A 74 -9.37 8.90 24.65
C ALA A 74 -10.64 9.47 25.32
N LEU A 75 -11.61 8.63 25.66
CA LEU A 75 -12.75 9.02 26.52
C LEU A 75 -12.26 9.52 27.87
N ARG A 76 -11.39 8.74 28.53
CA ARG A 76 -10.81 9.13 29.82
C ARG A 76 -10.02 10.44 29.73
N SER A 77 -9.29 10.65 28.63
CA SER A 77 -8.59 11.90 28.33
C SER A 77 -9.56 13.09 28.28
N ALA A 78 -10.69 12.93 27.58
CA ALA A 78 -11.73 13.95 27.48
C ALA A 78 -12.42 14.24 28.83
N ASP A 79 -12.72 13.19 29.61
CA ASP A 79 -13.33 13.30 30.94
C ASP A 79 -12.44 14.04 31.93
N LEU A 80 -11.12 13.87 31.82
CA LEU A 80 -10.11 14.60 32.58
C LEU A 80 -9.88 16.03 32.06
N GLY A 81 -10.69 16.51 31.11
CA GLY A 81 -10.68 17.88 30.60
C GLY A 81 -9.70 18.16 29.46
N TYR A 82 -8.99 17.15 28.95
CA TYR A 82 -8.09 17.35 27.82
C TYR A 82 -8.86 17.37 26.49
N ARG A 83 -9.10 18.58 25.98
CA ARG A 83 -10.00 18.82 24.83
C ARG A 83 -9.68 17.99 23.58
N ARG A 84 -8.40 17.71 23.31
CA ARG A 84 -7.97 16.90 22.15
C ARG A 84 -8.42 15.43 22.27
N GLY A 85 -8.70 14.93 23.47
CA GLY A 85 -9.23 13.59 23.70
C GLY A 85 -10.59 13.35 23.06
N ARG A 86 -11.44 14.38 22.93
CA ARG A 86 -12.78 14.26 22.33
C ARG A 86 -12.73 13.78 20.88
N TRP A 87 -11.94 14.43 20.04
CA TRP A 87 -11.82 14.03 18.64
C TRP A 87 -11.21 12.64 18.50
N LEU A 88 -10.20 12.34 19.32
CA LEU A 88 -9.54 11.04 19.29
C LEU A 88 -10.49 9.90 19.74
N ALA A 89 -11.38 10.15 20.70
CA ALA A 89 -12.38 9.19 21.12
C ALA A 89 -13.34 8.85 19.97
N ALA A 90 -13.86 9.85 19.28
CA ALA A 90 -14.67 9.64 18.08
C ALA A 90 -13.90 8.92 16.97
N ALA A 91 -12.64 9.29 16.74
CA ALA A 91 -11.81 8.71 15.69
C ALA A 91 -11.45 7.23 15.95
N ALA A 92 -11.19 6.87 17.21
CA ALA A 92 -10.92 5.49 17.59
C ALA A 92 -12.18 4.62 17.52
N TYR A 93 -13.33 5.16 17.92
CA TYR A 93 -14.61 4.45 17.80
C TYR A 93 -14.98 4.18 16.34
N ASP A 94 -14.85 5.18 15.47
CA ASP A 94 -15.09 5.00 14.04
C ASP A 94 -14.14 3.97 13.42
N ARG A 95 -12.87 3.92 13.83
CA ARG A 95 -11.91 2.90 13.39
C ARG A 95 -12.32 1.50 13.86
N TRP A 96 -12.73 1.38 15.13
CA TRP A 96 -13.23 0.13 15.68
C TRP A 96 -14.50 -0.36 14.93
N LEU A 97 -15.42 0.53 14.57
CA LEU A 97 -16.60 0.19 13.75
C LEU A 97 -16.21 -0.24 12.33
N MET A 98 -15.34 0.54 11.67
CA MET A 98 -14.85 0.27 10.32
C MET A 98 -14.20 -1.12 10.23
N HIS A 99 -13.35 -1.49 11.19
CA HIS A 99 -12.68 -2.80 11.22
C HIS A 99 -13.62 -3.98 11.57
N GLN A 100 -14.84 -3.70 12.04
CA GLN A 100 -15.92 -4.69 12.16
C GLN A 100 -16.82 -4.74 10.91
N GLY A 101 -16.52 -3.94 9.88
CA GLY A 101 -17.36 -3.84 8.68
C GLY A 101 -18.67 -3.08 8.90
N ARG A 102 -18.74 -2.23 9.93
CA ARG A 102 -19.94 -1.46 10.29
C ARG A 102 -19.77 0.02 9.91
N PRO A 103 -20.86 0.72 9.53
CA PRO A 103 -20.80 2.16 9.30
C PRO A 103 -20.20 2.89 10.49
N GLN A 104 -19.29 3.82 10.21
CA GLN A 104 -18.69 4.68 11.23
C GLN A 104 -19.72 5.71 11.71
N LYS A 105 -19.58 6.20 12.94
CA LYS A 105 -20.56 7.11 13.53
C LYS A 105 -20.28 8.56 13.11
N TYR A 106 -19.04 9.01 13.27
CA TYR A 106 -18.72 10.44 13.19
C TYR A 106 -18.14 10.90 11.86
N GLY A 107 -17.57 10.00 11.05
CA GLY A 107 -17.03 10.32 9.72
C GLY A 107 -15.56 10.70 9.73
N THR A 108 -14.77 10.09 10.61
CA THR A 108 -13.34 10.39 10.79
C THR A 108 -12.40 9.46 9.99
N GLN A 109 -12.88 8.30 9.55
CA GLN A 109 -12.10 7.27 8.87
C GLN A 109 -12.33 7.28 7.37
N TYR A 110 -11.22 7.08 6.65
CA TYR A 110 -11.16 6.97 5.20
C TYR A 110 -10.58 5.60 4.86
N ARG A 111 -10.98 5.03 3.73
CA ARG A 111 -10.39 3.78 3.22
C ARG A 111 -9.75 4.02 1.86
N GLY A 112 -8.65 3.33 1.61
CA GLY A 112 -8.09 3.18 0.28
C GLY A 112 -8.95 2.20 -0.53
N THR A 113 -9.19 2.53 -1.79
CA THR A 113 -9.85 1.69 -2.79
C THR A 113 -8.96 1.59 -4.03
N ALA A 114 -9.37 0.80 -5.03
CA ALA A 114 -8.68 0.76 -6.32
C ALA A 114 -8.66 2.14 -7.00
N ASP A 115 -9.71 2.94 -6.79
CA ASP A 115 -9.90 4.23 -7.44
C ASP A 115 -9.31 5.41 -6.65
N GLY A 116 -8.94 5.22 -5.38
CA GLY A 116 -8.28 6.23 -4.58
C GLY A 116 -8.58 6.15 -3.10
N TYR A 117 -8.94 7.27 -2.50
CA TYR A 117 -9.38 7.33 -1.10
C TYR A 117 -10.80 7.83 -1.04
N GLU A 118 -11.63 7.15 -0.26
CA GLU A 118 -12.98 7.60 0.03
C GLU A 118 -13.26 7.65 1.53
N LEU A 119 -14.26 8.46 1.89
CA LEU A 119 -14.83 8.42 3.23
C LEU A 119 -15.50 7.06 3.43
N TYR A 120 -15.17 6.36 4.50
CA TYR A 120 -15.84 5.10 4.81
C TYR A 120 -17.33 5.34 5.15
N GLU A 121 -18.19 4.35 4.95
CA GLU A 121 -19.65 4.49 5.16
C GLU A 121 -19.96 5.09 6.53
N VAL A 122 -20.78 6.15 6.56
CA VAL A 122 -21.15 6.90 7.78
C VAL A 122 -22.63 6.65 8.10
N ASP A 123 -22.92 6.38 9.37
CA ASP A 123 -24.28 6.28 9.88
C ASP A 123 -25.06 7.59 9.61
N PRO A 124 -26.12 7.55 8.76
CA PRO A 124 -26.87 8.74 8.40
C PRO A 124 -27.67 9.35 9.56
N ALA A 125 -27.85 8.61 10.67
CA ALA A 125 -28.56 9.11 11.85
C ALA A 125 -27.71 10.06 12.71
N THR A 126 -26.38 10.06 12.56
CA THR A 126 -25.51 10.94 13.35
C THR A 126 -25.57 12.37 12.82
N THR A 127 -26.00 13.31 13.66
CA THR A 127 -26.15 14.72 13.30
C THR A 127 -24.83 15.50 13.43
N ASP A 128 -24.78 16.70 12.85
CA ASP A 128 -23.59 17.56 12.98
C ASP A 128 -23.47 18.17 14.39
N GLU A 129 -24.57 18.29 15.14
CA GLU A 129 -24.55 18.64 16.56
C GLU A 129 -23.85 17.55 17.37
N GLU A 130 -24.21 16.28 17.15
CA GLU A 130 -23.51 15.14 17.78
C GLU A 130 -22.02 15.14 17.43
N ARG A 131 -21.64 15.42 16.17
CA ARG A 131 -20.22 15.54 15.77
C ARG A 131 -19.52 16.66 16.52
N ALA A 132 -20.17 17.82 16.66
CA ALA A 132 -19.60 18.98 17.33
C ALA A 132 -19.32 18.73 18.81
N GLU A 133 -20.16 17.94 19.51
CA GLU A 133 -19.90 17.53 20.91
C GLU A 133 -18.55 16.82 21.08
N TRP A 134 -18.12 16.09 20.05
CA TRP A 134 -16.85 15.36 20.01
C TRP A 134 -15.71 16.13 19.32
N ASN A 135 -15.89 17.44 19.05
CA ASN A 135 -14.97 18.25 18.25
C ASN A 135 -14.69 17.65 16.85
N VAL A 136 -15.64 16.90 16.29
CA VAL A 136 -15.59 16.43 14.90
C VAL A 136 -16.26 17.47 14.00
N PRO A 137 -15.65 17.88 12.88
CA PRO A 137 -16.28 18.78 11.93
C PRO A 137 -17.58 18.20 11.33
N PRO A 138 -18.46 19.05 10.77
CA PRO A 138 -19.65 18.61 10.06
C PRO A 138 -19.34 17.58 8.95
N LEU A 139 -20.28 16.68 8.65
CA LEU A 139 -20.07 15.61 7.67
C LEU A 139 -19.67 16.13 6.28
N ALA A 140 -20.15 17.31 5.90
CA ALA A 140 -19.78 17.97 4.65
C ALA A 140 -18.26 18.22 4.52
N GLU A 141 -17.57 18.49 5.63
CA GLU A 141 -16.12 18.67 5.66
C GLU A 141 -15.38 17.35 5.45
N ALA A 142 -15.85 16.27 6.09
CA ALA A 142 -15.28 14.94 5.89
C ALA A 142 -15.40 14.50 4.41
N ARG A 143 -16.55 14.78 3.78
CA ARG A 143 -16.80 14.54 2.34
C ARG A 143 -15.89 15.40 1.46
N ARG A 144 -15.72 16.68 1.77
CA ARG A 144 -14.79 17.56 1.04
C ARG A 144 -13.35 17.05 1.14
N ARG A 145 -12.91 16.64 2.32
CA ARG A 145 -11.59 16.05 2.53
C ARG A 145 -11.42 14.73 1.77
N ALA A 146 -12.45 13.89 1.69
CA ALA A 146 -12.41 12.70 0.83
C ALA A 146 -12.24 13.09 -0.64
N ALA A 147 -12.98 14.09 -1.13
CA ALA A 147 -12.83 14.59 -2.50
C ALA A 147 -11.43 15.15 -2.77
N ASP A 148 -10.85 15.89 -1.81
CA ASP A 148 -9.48 16.40 -1.91
C ASP A 148 -8.44 15.27 -1.90
N MET A 149 -8.61 14.26 -1.05
CA MET A 149 -7.75 13.07 -1.01
C MET A 149 -7.86 12.27 -2.31
N GLN A 150 -9.07 12.11 -2.84
CA GLN A 150 -9.33 11.49 -4.14
C GLN A 150 -8.67 12.27 -5.28
N ALA A 151 -8.70 13.60 -5.23
CA ALA A 151 -8.04 14.46 -6.21
C ALA A 151 -6.50 14.45 -6.10
N ARG A 152 -5.95 14.14 -4.91
CA ARG A 152 -4.51 14.11 -4.61
C ARG A 152 -3.90 12.69 -4.62
N TRP A 153 -4.72 11.64 -4.66
CA TRP A 153 -4.28 10.24 -4.81
C TRP A 153 -3.32 10.14 -6.00
N PRO A 154 -2.20 9.39 -5.88
CA PRO A 154 -1.02 9.64 -6.67
C PRO A 154 -1.39 9.45 -8.12
N ILE A 155 -1.42 10.58 -8.82
CA ILE A 155 -1.92 10.68 -10.18
C ILE A 155 -3.42 10.27 -10.16
N ARG A 156 -4.30 11.13 -10.71
CA ARG A 156 -5.35 10.57 -11.57
C ARG A 156 -4.64 9.44 -12.32
N GLN A 157 -5.05 8.16 -12.38
CA GLN A 157 -4.67 7.45 -13.61
C GLN A 157 -5.28 8.38 -14.64
N PRO A 158 -4.50 9.24 -15.33
CA PRO A 158 -5.10 10.01 -16.37
C PRO A 158 -5.65 8.90 -17.29
N ALA A 159 -6.52 9.25 -18.20
CA ALA A 159 -6.23 8.69 -19.50
C ALA A 159 -4.79 9.16 -19.82
N VAL A 160 -3.72 8.47 -19.32
CA VAL A 160 -2.43 8.59 -19.96
C VAL A 160 -2.79 7.98 -21.28
N THR A 161 -3.07 8.82 -22.28
CA THR A 161 -2.94 8.36 -23.65
C THR A 161 -1.51 7.86 -23.69
N PRO A 162 -1.28 6.54 -23.72
CA PRO A 162 0.06 6.03 -23.59
C PRO A 162 0.90 6.64 -24.71
N ALA A 163 2.14 7.03 -24.41
CA ALA A 163 3.02 7.56 -25.44
C ALA A 163 3.28 6.50 -26.53
N ALA A 164 3.17 5.23 -26.17
CA ALA A 164 3.04 4.10 -27.06
C ALA A 164 2.08 3.06 -26.45
N SER A 165 1.28 2.38 -27.26
CA SER A 165 0.45 1.27 -26.79
C SER A 165 0.30 0.21 -27.86
N LEU A 166 0.07 -1.02 -27.43
CA LEU A 166 -0.32 -2.12 -28.30
C LEU A 166 -1.40 -2.95 -27.63
N LYS A 167 -2.37 -3.38 -28.44
CA LYS A 167 -3.42 -4.33 -28.06
C LYS A 167 -3.34 -5.56 -28.95
N VAL A 168 -3.27 -6.74 -28.35
CA VAL A 168 -3.25 -8.03 -29.03
C VAL A 168 -4.25 -8.95 -28.34
N GLY A 169 -5.40 -9.19 -28.97
CA GLY A 169 -6.52 -9.88 -28.32
C GLY A 169 -6.96 -9.14 -27.05
N ASP A 170 -6.96 -9.86 -25.91
CA ASP A 170 -7.32 -9.33 -24.59
C ASP A 170 -6.12 -8.71 -23.82
N LEU A 171 -4.93 -8.68 -24.43
CA LEU A 171 -3.75 -8.05 -23.87
C LEU A 171 -3.68 -6.60 -24.31
N GLU A 172 -3.44 -5.72 -23.35
CA GLU A 172 -3.26 -4.28 -23.58
C GLU A 172 -2.10 -3.78 -22.73
N LEU A 173 -1.05 -3.31 -23.39
CA LEU A 173 0.13 -2.71 -22.78
C LEU A 173 0.30 -1.27 -23.27
N GLY A 174 0.35 -0.34 -22.33
CA GLY A 174 0.70 1.06 -22.58
C GLY A 174 2.03 1.43 -21.96
N VAL A 175 2.77 2.32 -22.60
CA VAL A 175 3.99 2.95 -22.07
C VAL A 175 3.67 4.40 -21.73
N PHE A 176 3.84 4.78 -20.47
CA PHE A 176 3.70 6.17 -20.03
C PHE A 176 5.06 6.77 -19.67
N VAL A 177 5.23 8.04 -20.00
CA VAL A 177 6.47 8.77 -19.77
C VAL A 177 6.35 9.55 -18.46
N PHE A 178 7.40 9.53 -17.64
CA PHE A 178 7.47 10.26 -16.38
C PHE A 178 8.85 10.91 -16.17
N ALA A 179 8.87 12.06 -15.51
CA ALA A 179 10.11 12.68 -15.06
C ALA A 179 10.77 11.84 -13.95
N ALA A 180 12.09 11.66 -14.02
CA ALA A 180 12.83 10.84 -13.06
C ALA A 180 12.59 11.27 -11.61
N ARG A 181 12.50 10.29 -10.70
CA ARG A 181 12.37 10.58 -9.27
C ARG A 181 13.69 11.16 -8.77
N THR A 182 13.62 12.24 -7.99
CA THR A 182 14.79 12.82 -7.31
C THR A 182 15.31 11.94 -6.18
N GLN A 183 14.50 11.00 -5.70
CA GLN A 183 14.86 10.03 -4.66
C GLN A 183 15.00 8.63 -5.25
N PRO A 184 15.93 7.81 -4.73
CA PRO A 184 16.07 6.43 -5.16
C PRO A 184 14.77 5.64 -4.93
N PRO A 185 14.47 4.63 -5.77
CA PRO A 185 13.32 3.78 -5.54
C PRO A 185 13.43 3.09 -4.17
N PRO A 186 12.29 2.83 -3.50
CA PRO A 186 12.30 2.11 -2.23
C PRO A 186 12.98 0.74 -2.41
N LYS A 187 13.75 0.32 -1.41
CA LYS A 187 14.36 -1.02 -1.39
C LYS A 187 13.24 -2.05 -1.51
N MET A 188 13.38 -3.00 -2.45
CA MET A 188 12.45 -4.13 -2.52
C MET A 188 12.54 -4.95 -1.24
N PRO A 189 11.42 -5.57 -0.79
CA PRO A 189 11.46 -6.55 0.29
C PRO A 189 12.47 -7.66 -0.03
N ASP A 190 13.07 -8.23 1.02
CA ASP A 190 13.96 -9.36 0.86
C ASP A 190 13.14 -10.58 0.36
N PRO A 191 13.66 -11.34 -0.62
CA PRO A 191 12.95 -12.49 -1.18
C PRO A 191 12.77 -13.60 -0.15
N THR A 192 11.66 -14.32 -0.23
CA THR A 192 11.40 -15.50 0.62
C THR A 192 11.34 -16.79 -0.22
N PRO A 193 11.56 -17.97 0.39
CA PRO A 193 11.42 -19.24 -0.32
C PRO A 193 10.01 -19.44 -0.90
N PHE A 194 9.94 -20.19 -1.99
CA PHE A 194 8.67 -20.70 -2.54
C PHE A 194 7.98 -21.68 -1.59
N GLU A 195 6.65 -21.74 -1.67
CA GLU A 195 5.82 -22.70 -0.93
C GLU A 195 5.05 -23.62 -1.89
N ASP A 196 4.54 -24.73 -1.35
CA ASP A 196 3.73 -25.68 -2.12
C ASP A 196 2.49 -25.00 -2.73
N GLY A 197 2.32 -25.14 -4.05
CA GLY A 197 1.21 -24.55 -4.80
C GLY A 197 1.52 -23.20 -5.45
N ASP A 198 2.73 -22.67 -5.26
CA ASP A 198 3.15 -21.48 -5.97
C ASP A 198 3.33 -21.72 -7.48
N PRO A 199 3.00 -20.72 -8.31
CA PRO A 199 3.11 -20.80 -9.76
C PRO A 199 4.56 -20.63 -10.22
N VAL A 200 5.36 -21.68 -10.05
CA VAL A 200 6.74 -21.76 -10.56
C VAL A 200 6.71 -22.11 -12.06
N PRO A 201 7.42 -21.37 -12.93
CA PRO A 201 7.63 -21.78 -14.30
C PRO A 201 8.37 -23.12 -14.35
N ALA A 202 7.95 -24.02 -15.24
CA ALA A 202 8.62 -25.31 -15.42
C ALA A 202 10.07 -25.17 -15.93
N TRP A 203 10.46 -23.98 -16.39
CA TRP A 203 11.83 -23.66 -16.80
C TRP A 203 12.26 -22.27 -16.33
N LEU A 204 13.48 -22.19 -15.79
CA LEU A 204 14.21 -20.96 -15.50
C LEU A 204 15.59 -21.01 -16.15
N PRO A 205 16.21 -19.85 -16.45
CA PRO A 205 17.61 -19.80 -16.85
C PRO A 205 18.51 -20.55 -15.85
N PRO A 206 19.54 -21.28 -16.34
CA PRO A 206 20.45 -22.02 -15.47
C PRO A 206 21.08 -21.13 -14.39
N GLY A 207 21.20 -21.68 -13.18
CA GLY A 207 21.78 -20.97 -12.03
C GLY A 207 20.83 -20.02 -11.31
N LEU A 208 19.56 -19.93 -11.74
CA LEU A 208 18.56 -19.13 -11.03
C LEU A 208 17.74 -19.99 -10.07
N THR A 209 17.55 -19.46 -8.85
CA THR A 209 16.74 -20.08 -7.81
C THR A 209 15.42 -19.32 -7.66
N PRO A 210 14.26 -19.99 -7.74
CA PRO A 210 12.96 -19.32 -7.57
C PRO A 210 12.79 -18.81 -6.14
N VAL A 211 12.30 -17.57 -5.99
CA VAL A 211 11.89 -16.90 -4.74
C VAL A 211 10.54 -16.16 -4.86
N ARG A 212 9.77 -16.05 -3.77
CA ARG A 212 8.66 -15.10 -3.68
C ARG A 212 9.22 -13.68 -3.60
N GLN A 213 8.64 -12.74 -4.34
CA GLN A 213 9.13 -11.36 -4.40
C GLN A 213 7.98 -10.36 -4.41
N ALA A 214 7.87 -9.56 -3.34
CA ALA A 214 6.81 -8.57 -3.15
C ALA A 214 5.40 -9.18 -3.36
N GLN A 215 4.63 -8.69 -4.33
CA GLN A 215 3.28 -9.19 -4.65
C GLN A 215 3.27 -10.29 -5.74
N GLY A 216 4.43 -10.82 -6.10
CA GLY A 216 4.57 -11.86 -7.10
C GLY A 216 5.73 -12.78 -6.80
N PHE A 217 6.49 -13.09 -7.84
CA PHE A 217 7.50 -14.14 -7.83
C PHE A 217 8.73 -13.68 -8.60
N GLY A 218 9.85 -14.36 -8.35
CA GLY A 218 11.08 -14.09 -9.05
C GLY A 218 12.06 -15.24 -8.98
N ALA A 219 13.21 -15.04 -9.63
CA ALA A 219 14.34 -15.95 -9.57
C ALA A 219 15.63 -15.16 -9.42
N VAL A 220 16.44 -15.55 -8.44
CA VAL A 220 17.70 -14.91 -8.06
C VAL A 220 18.91 -15.75 -8.49
N ASP A 221 20.05 -15.11 -8.75
CA ASP A 221 21.31 -15.80 -8.97
C ASP A 221 22.00 -16.22 -7.66
N GLU A 222 23.21 -16.79 -7.74
CA GLU A 222 24.01 -17.21 -6.59
C GLU A 222 24.35 -16.06 -5.63
N ALA A 223 24.37 -14.81 -6.11
CA ALA A 223 24.60 -13.62 -5.29
C ALA A 223 23.31 -13.09 -4.64
N GLY A 224 22.16 -13.72 -4.92
CA GLY A 224 20.86 -13.27 -4.45
C GLY A 224 20.29 -12.08 -5.24
N GLU A 225 20.88 -11.73 -6.39
CA GLU A 225 20.37 -10.65 -7.24
C GLU A 225 19.16 -11.15 -8.03
N LEU A 226 18.06 -10.40 -8.02
CA LEU A 226 16.87 -10.72 -8.80
C LEU A 226 17.16 -10.59 -10.31
N ARG A 227 17.03 -11.71 -11.03
CA ARG A 227 17.31 -11.78 -12.48
C ARG A 227 16.05 -11.86 -13.33
N VAL A 228 15.01 -12.50 -12.83
CA VAL A 228 13.71 -12.65 -13.49
C VAL A 228 12.60 -12.46 -12.46
N ALA A 229 11.50 -11.82 -12.83
CA ALA A 229 10.31 -11.64 -12.02
C ALA A 229 9.05 -11.97 -12.83
N TRP A 230 8.03 -12.49 -12.16
CA TRP A 230 6.72 -12.69 -12.77
C TRP A 230 5.58 -12.46 -11.78
N HIS A 231 4.47 -11.96 -12.28
CA HIS A 231 3.24 -11.81 -11.50
C HIS A 231 2.02 -11.77 -12.42
N ARG A 232 0.83 -11.82 -11.83
CA ARG A 232 -0.44 -11.63 -12.54
C ARG A 232 -0.79 -10.14 -12.58
N PRO A 233 -0.80 -9.48 -13.75
CA PRO A 233 -1.10 -8.06 -13.85
C PRO A 233 -2.62 -7.81 -13.96
N ALA A 234 -3.05 -6.65 -13.45
CA ALA A 234 -4.33 -6.06 -13.83
C ALA A 234 -4.29 -5.60 -15.31
N ALA A 235 -5.46 -5.37 -15.91
CA ALA A 235 -5.56 -4.76 -17.24
C ALA A 235 -6.30 -3.41 -17.18
N PRO A 236 -5.89 -2.43 -18.00
CA PRO A 236 -4.71 -2.46 -18.89
C PRO A 236 -3.40 -2.42 -18.10
N MET A 237 -2.33 -2.98 -18.65
CA MET A 237 -1.01 -2.91 -18.02
C MET A 237 -0.29 -1.64 -18.49
N LEU A 238 0.30 -0.89 -17.56
CA LEU A 238 1.07 0.32 -17.85
C LEU A 238 2.53 0.15 -17.42
N LEU A 239 3.45 0.38 -18.35
CA LEU A 239 4.89 0.40 -18.14
C LEU A 239 5.40 1.84 -18.07
N GLY A 240 6.18 2.15 -17.05
CA GLY A 240 6.79 3.48 -16.91
C GLY A 240 8.08 3.60 -17.74
N TRP A 241 8.26 4.76 -18.38
CA TRP A 241 9.48 5.16 -19.08
C TRP A 241 10.00 6.50 -18.57
N ARG A 242 11.29 6.61 -18.23
CA ARG A 242 11.86 7.89 -17.77
C ARG A 242 12.13 8.80 -18.95
N GLU A 243 11.77 10.09 -18.83
CA GLU A 243 12.06 11.10 -19.87
C GLU A 243 13.55 11.16 -20.25
N GLU A 244 14.43 10.97 -19.27
CA GLU A 244 15.89 11.01 -19.45
C GLU A 244 16.46 9.81 -20.23
N ASP A 245 15.72 8.69 -20.29
CA ASP A 245 16.12 7.50 -21.08
C ASP A 245 15.84 7.67 -22.58
N GLY A 246 15.27 8.82 -23.00
CA GLY A 246 14.99 9.16 -24.38
C GLY A 246 13.57 8.79 -24.84
N PRO A 247 13.34 8.61 -26.16
CA PRO A 247 11.99 8.32 -26.67
C PRO A 247 11.47 6.98 -26.11
N PRO A 248 10.18 6.89 -25.74
CA PRO A 248 9.62 5.67 -25.17
C PRO A 248 9.66 4.52 -26.18
N PRO A 249 9.94 3.29 -25.72
CA PRO A 249 9.94 2.11 -26.58
C PRO A 249 8.54 1.80 -27.10
N GLN A 250 8.48 1.25 -28.30
CA GLN A 250 7.23 0.75 -28.86
C GLN A 250 6.99 -0.68 -28.38
N PRO A 251 5.81 -1.00 -27.82
CA PRO A 251 5.44 -2.39 -27.55
C PRO A 251 5.33 -3.18 -28.86
N GLU A 252 5.76 -4.44 -28.84
CA GLU A 252 5.80 -5.33 -29.99
C GLU A 252 5.02 -6.62 -29.71
N ALA A 253 4.25 -7.10 -30.68
CA ALA A 253 3.63 -8.40 -30.59
C ALA A 253 4.70 -9.51 -30.63
N VAL A 254 4.52 -10.55 -29.82
CA VAL A 254 5.38 -11.73 -29.78
C VAL A 254 4.51 -12.98 -29.89
N GLU A 255 4.90 -13.87 -30.80
CA GLU A 255 4.31 -15.20 -30.91
C GLU A 255 4.92 -16.13 -29.86
N LEU A 256 4.06 -16.82 -29.12
CA LEU A 256 4.44 -17.80 -28.10
C LEU A 256 3.81 -19.14 -28.44
N ARG A 257 4.36 -20.24 -27.92
CA ARG A 257 3.80 -21.58 -28.11
C ARG A 257 2.37 -21.66 -27.60
N GLY A 258 1.43 -21.54 -28.53
CA GLY A 258 0.00 -21.63 -28.27
C GLY A 258 -0.64 -20.38 -27.67
N SER A 259 0.05 -19.23 -27.64
CA SER A 259 -0.50 -17.95 -27.18
C SER A 259 0.16 -16.74 -27.86
N THR A 260 -0.33 -15.54 -27.57
CA THR A 260 0.28 -14.28 -27.98
C THR A 260 0.79 -13.52 -26.77
N GLY A 261 1.78 -12.67 -26.99
CA GLY A 261 2.33 -11.77 -25.99
C GLY A 261 2.63 -10.38 -26.56
N ILE A 262 2.93 -9.45 -25.65
CA ILE A 262 3.41 -8.11 -25.97
C ILE A 262 4.73 -7.92 -25.21
N ALA A 263 5.83 -7.70 -25.95
CA ALA A 263 7.12 -7.36 -25.38
C ALA A 263 7.35 -5.85 -25.41
N CYS A 264 8.04 -5.33 -24.40
CA CYS A 264 8.48 -3.94 -24.36
C CYS A 264 9.72 -3.78 -23.48
N ARG A 265 10.57 -2.81 -23.79
CA ARG A 265 11.73 -2.48 -22.95
C ARG A 265 11.27 -1.68 -21.74
N SER A 266 11.82 -1.98 -20.56
CA SER A 266 11.55 -1.22 -19.34
C SER A 266 12.59 -0.12 -19.11
N ALA A 267 12.19 0.93 -18.37
CA ALA A 267 13.13 1.92 -17.82
C ALA A 267 13.93 1.39 -16.62
N LEU A 268 13.66 0.16 -16.16
CA LEU A 268 14.55 -0.52 -15.23
C LEU A 268 15.79 -1.00 -16.00
N ASP A 269 16.95 -0.44 -15.69
CA ASP A 269 18.21 -0.66 -16.42
C ASP A 269 18.43 -2.15 -16.75
N GLY A 270 18.36 -2.47 -18.05
CA GLY A 270 18.60 -3.81 -18.61
C GLY A 270 17.45 -4.81 -18.50
N TRP A 271 16.26 -4.40 -18.02
CA TRP A 271 15.08 -5.27 -17.96
C TRP A 271 14.25 -5.20 -19.24
N GLU A 272 13.91 -6.38 -19.76
CA GLU A 272 12.87 -6.55 -20.77
C GLU A 272 11.60 -7.08 -20.11
N VAL A 273 10.44 -6.66 -20.63
CA VAL A 273 9.11 -7.00 -20.12
C VAL A 273 8.35 -7.74 -21.21
N LEU A 274 7.68 -8.83 -20.83
CA LEU A 274 6.82 -9.64 -21.68
C LEU A 274 5.48 -9.85 -20.97
N LEU A 275 4.43 -9.25 -21.51
CA LEU A 275 3.04 -9.47 -21.11
C LEU A 275 2.47 -10.63 -21.93
N VAL A 276 1.95 -11.66 -21.28
CA VAL A 276 1.49 -12.90 -21.92
C VAL A 276 0.07 -13.21 -21.48
N GLY A 277 -0.76 -13.56 -22.46
CA GLY A 277 -2.09 -14.12 -22.22
C GLY A 277 -2.02 -15.65 -22.19
N ARG A 278 -2.96 -16.27 -21.51
CA ARG A 278 -3.17 -17.73 -21.53
C ARG A 278 -4.56 -18.02 -22.09
N ARG A 279 -4.71 -19.23 -22.64
CA ARG A 279 -5.99 -19.68 -23.24
C ARG A 279 -7.13 -19.80 -22.23
N ASP A 280 -6.82 -19.91 -20.94
CA ASP A 280 -7.78 -19.94 -19.83
C ASP A 280 -8.17 -18.54 -19.33
N GLY A 281 -7.68 -17.47 -19.98
CA GLY A 281 -7.94 -16.09 -19.60
C GLY A 281 -6.97 -15.53 -18.55
N GLN A 282 -6.02 -16.33 -18.04
CA GLN A 282 -4.97 -15.81 -17.17
C GLN A 282 -4.01 -14.91 -17.94
N ARG A 283 -3.42 -13.96 -17.20
CA ARG A 283 -2.37 -13.07 -17.71
C ARG A 283 -1.17 -13.14 -16.81
N TRP A 284 0.00 -13.09 -17.43
CA TRP A 284 1.29 -13.06 -16.75
C TRP A 284 2.11 -11.91 -17.29
N MET A 285 2.73 -11.14 -16.41
CA MET A 285 3.86 -10.30 -16.75
C MET A 285 5.11 -11.06 -16.35
N VAL A 286 6.06 -11.21 -17.28
CA VAL A 286 7.40 -11.71 -17.01
C VAL A 286 8.38 -10.61 -17.36
N ALA A 287 9.34 -10.32 -16.48
CA ALA A 287 10.36 -9.32 -16.74
C ALA A 287 11.71 -9.79 -16.23
N GLY A 288 12.81 -9.38 -16.83
CA GLY A 288 14.12 -9.80 -16.35
C GLY A 288 15.32 -9.23 -17.09
N ARG A 289 16.49 -9.42 -16.48
CA ARG A 289 17.83 -9.18 -17.05
C ARG A 289 18.39 -10.46 -17.65
N CYS A 290 17.67 -11.01 -18.61
CA CYS A 290 18.09 -12.16 -19.43
C CYS A 290 17.74 -11.90 -20.90
N SER A 291 18.10 -12.82 -21.78
CA SER A 291 17.78 -12.67 -23.20
C SER A 291 16.26 -12.73 -23.45
N ARG A 292 15.79 -12.09 -24.53
CA ARG A 292 14.39 -12.19 -24.96
C ARG A 292 13.94 -13.64 -25.15
N GLU A 293 14.83 -14.48 -25.66
CA GLU A 293 14.59 -15.91 -25.86
C GLU A 293 14.35 -16.63 -24.52
N ASP A 294 15.17 -16.32 -23.51
CA ASP A 294 14.99 -16.86 -22.16
C ASP A 294 13.69 -16.36 -21.53
N LEU A 295 13.37 -15.07 -21.65
CA LEU A 295 12.10 -14.52 -21.14
C LEU A 295 10.89 -15.18 -21.78
N VAL A 296 10.92 -15.40 -23.10
CA VAL A 296 9.88 -16.14 -23.82
C VAL A 296 9.76 -17.55 -23.26
N ARG A 297 10.87 -18.26 -23.05
CA ARG A 297 10.85 -19.63 -22.53
C ARG A 297 10.33 -19.71 -21.08
N VAL A 298 10.70 -18.76 -20.22
CA VAL A 298 10.11 -18.64 -18.87
C VAL A 298 8.61 -18.45 -18.99
N ALA A 299 8.19 -17.48 -19.81
CA ALA A 299 6.79 -17.15 -19.96
C ALA A 299 5.96 -18.29 -20.55
N GLU A 300 6.50 -19.05 -21.50
CA GLU A 300 5.84 -20.25 -22.04
C GLU A 300 5.67 -21.33 -20.96
N SER A 301 6.64 -21.46 -20.06
CA SER A 301 6.68 -22.49 -19.03
C SER A 301 5.89 -22.19 -17.74
N LEU A 302 5.32 -20.99 -17.61
CA LEU A 302 4.42 -20.66 -16.50
C LEU A 302 3.17 -21.57 -16.48
N PRO A 303 2.59 -21.85 -15.31
CA PRO A 303 1.34 -22.58 -15.24
C PRO A 303 0.15 -21.78 -15.80
#